data_AF-A1CIP8-F1
#
_entry.id   AF-A1CIP8-F1
#
_cell.length_a   1.000
_cell.length_b   1.000
_cell.length_c   1.000
_cell.angle_alpha   90.00
_cell.angle_beta   90.00
_cell.angle_gamma   90.00
#
_symmetry.space_group_name_H-M   'P 1'
#
loop_
_entity.id
_entity.type
_entity.pdbx_description
1 polymer ?
#
loop_
_entity_poly.entity_id
_entity_poly.type
_entity_poly.pdbx_seq_one_letter_code
_entity_poly.pdbx_strand_id
1 'polypeptide(L)'
;MSQSKAGRRRRSSSIIYQEPAESIEHTSDQAALPNLNANWVNAKGEWVVEQRCMNTESLDPFIWFWKANIRFLRLGAWTIHFVLIIALKIFYDIIPGVSQETSWTLTNISYMFGSFLMFHWVRGIPFEFNAGAYDNLNMWEQIDNGDQYTPTKKFLLCVPICLFLLSTHYTHYDLTYFTINFLATLAVVIPKLPFSHRLRIGLFSDMPDEST
;
A
#
# COMPACT_ATOMS: atom_id res chain seq x y z
N MET A 1 -12.70 -44.15 -32.56
CA MET A 1 -13.10 -43.73 -31.19
C MET A 1 -12.93 -42.21 -31.13
N SER A 2 -14.03 -41.49 -30.91
CA SER A 2 -14.07 -40.03 -30.84
C SER A 2 -13.43 -39.56 -29.54
N GLN A 3 -12.36 -38.74 -29.61
CA GLN A 3 -11.86 -38.03 -28.45
C GLN A 3 -12.76 -36.83 -28.19
N SER A 4 -13.53 -36.89 -27.10
CA SER A 4 -14.29 -35.75 -26.59
C SER A 4 -13.31 -34.68 -26.10
N LYS A 5 -13.25 -33.53 -26.79
CA LYS A 5 -12.64 -32.30 -26.29
C LYS A 5 -13.26 -31.99 -24.92
N ALA A 6 -12.46 -32.14 -23.86
CA ALA A 6 -12.83 -31.65 -22.54
C ALA A 6 -13.08 -30.14 -22.66
N GLY A 7 -14.33 -29.73 -22.42
CA GLY A 7 -14.74 -28.34 -22.49
C GLY A 7 -13.86 -27.48 -21.62
N ARG A 8 -13.30 -26.43 -22.22
CA ARG A 8 -12.59 -25.34 -21.53
C ARG A 8 -13.49 -24.85 -20.40
N ARG A 9 -13.18 -25.24 -19.16
CA ARG A 9 -13.91 -24.80 -17.97
C ARG A 9 -13.73 -23.29 -17.88
N ARG A 10 -14.72 -22.56 -18.38
CA ARG A 10 -14.88 -21.12 -18.25
C ARG A 10 -15.08 -20.85 -16.75
N ARG A 11 -13.97 -20.70 -16.02
CA ARG A 11 -13.97 -20.63 -14.56
C ARG A 11 -14.48 -19.24 -14.16
N SER A 12 -15.48 -19.21 -13.30
CA SER A 12 -16.34 -18.07 -12.98
C SER A 12 -15.57 -16.77 -12.77
N SER A 13 -15.97 -15.71 -13.47
CA SER A 13 -15.43 -14.35 -13.31
C SER A 13 -15.84 -13.77 -11.96
N SER A 14 -15.10 -14.08 -10.90
CA SER A 14 -15.28 -13.43 -9.61
C SER A 14 -14.50 -12.12 -9.61
N ILE A 15 -15.20 -11.01 -9.37
CA ILE A 15 -14.58 -9.67 -9.24
C ILE A 15 -13.57 -9.65 -8.08
N ILE A 16 -13.80 -10.48 -7.06
CA ILE A 16 -12.90 -10.64 -5.92
C ILE A 16 -12.44 -12.10 -5.87
N TYR A 17 -11.14 -12.33 -5.83
CA TYR A 17 -10.58 -13.65 -5.59
C TYR A 17 -9.65 -13.61 -4.38
N GLN A 18 -9.54 -14.75 -3.71
CA GLN A 18 -8.57 -14.95 -2.64
C GLN A 18 -7.32 -15.55 -3.26
N GLU A 19 -6.18 -14.86 -3.10
CA GLU A 19 -4.89 -15.41 -3.51
C GLU A 19 -4.61 -16.68 -2.68
N PRO A 20 -4.26 -17.81 -3.31
CA PRO A 20 -3.91 -19.02 -2.58
C PRO A 20 -2.75 -18.77 -1.59
N ALA A 21 -2.65 -19.62 -0.58
CA ALA A 21 -1.49 -19.61 0.29
C ALA A 21 -0.22 -19.86 -0.54
N GLU A 22 0.88 -19.22 -0.15
CA GLU A 22 2.17 -19.42 -0.83
C GLU A 22 2.62 -20.87 -0.74
N SER A 23 3.34 -21.31 -1.77
CA SER A 23 3.93 -22.65 -1.78
C SER A 23 5.01 -22.77 -0.71
N ILE A 24 5.39 -24.01 -0.40
CA ILE A 24 6.43 -24.27 0.61
C ILE A 24 7.78 -23.71 0.14
N GLU A 25 8.02 -23.76 -1.18
CA GLU A 25 9.21 -23.17 -1.80
C GLU A 25 9.23 -21.66 -1.61
N HIS A 26 8.14 -20.97 -1.94
CA HIS A 26 8.03 -19.52 -1.72
C HIS A 26 8.20 -19.15 -0.24
N THR A 27 7.60 -19.92 0.67
CA THR A 27 7.74 -19.67 2.11
C THR A 27 9.17 -19.89 2.59
N SER A 28 9.84 -20.93 2.07
CA SER A 28 11.26 -21.23 2.33
C SER A 28 12.17 -20.11 1.81
N ASP A 29 11.89 -19.61 0.61
CA ASP A 29 12.64 -18.51 -0.01
C ASP A 29 12.45 -17.21 0.80
N GLN A 30 11.23 -16.91 1.24
CA GLN A 30 10.96 -15.75 2.09
C GLN A 30 11.62 -15.84 3.47
N ALA A 31 11.85 -17.05 3.99
CA ALA A 31 12.57 -17.26 5.23
C ALA A 31 14.10 -17.15 5.05
N ALA A 32 14.61 -17.43 3.85
CA ALA A 32 16.02 -17.38 3.52
C ALA A 32 16.49 -15.98 3.07
N LEU A 33 15.58 -15.17 2.53
CA LEU A 33 15.89 -13.88 1.92
C LEU A 33 15.51 -12.70 2.84
N PRO A 34 16.27 -11.61 2.81
CA PRO A 34 15.91 -10.41 3.55
C PRO A 34 14.65 -9.74 2.98
N ASN A 35 13.83 -9.19 3.86
CA ASN A 35 12.67 -8.38 3.50
C ASN A 35 12.82 -6.95 4.04
N LEU A 36 13.26 -6.02 3.19
CA LEU A 36 13.40 -4.62 3.58
C LEU A 36 12.04 -3.94 3.84
N ASN A 37 10.96 -4.43 3.23
CA ASN A 37 9.59 -3.95 3.43
C ASN A 37 8.99 -4.43 4.77
N ALA A 38 9.54 -5.48 5.39
CA ALA A 38 9.08 -5.94 6.70
C ALA A 38 9.49 -4.98 7.83
N ASN A 39 10.70 -4.42 7.74
CA ASN A 39 11.36 -3.78 8.88
C ASN A 39 11.53 -2.25 8.77
N TRP A 40 11.34 -1.64 7.59
CA TRP A 40 11.57 -0.19 7.40
C TRP A 40 10.75 0.70 8.35
N VAL A 41 9.56 0.24 8.76
CA VAL A 41 8.69 0.89 9.74
C VAL A 41 9.29 0.96 11.15
N ASN A 42 10.19 0.02 11.47
CA ASN A 42 10.84 -0.12 12.77
C ASN A 42 12.31 0.37 12.74
N ALA A 43 12.85 0.67 11.56
CA ALA A 43 14.21 1.16 11.40
C ALA A 43 14.34 2.55 12.04
N LYS A 44 14.94 2.62 13.23
CA LYS A 44 15.31 3.87 13.89
C LYS A 44 16.78 4.17 13.61
N GLY A 45 17.04 5.04 12.63
CA GLY A 45 18.33 5.74 12.55
C GLY A 45 19.58 4.91 12.21
N GLU A 46 19.47 3.81 11.43
CA GLU A 46 20.64 3.10 10.91
C GLU A 46 21.26 3.83 9.71
N TRP A 47 22.04 4.85 10.02
CA TRP A 47 23.02 5.45 9.12
C TRP A 47 24.31 4.67 9.30
N VAL A 48 24.84 3.98 8.28
CA VAL A 48 26.31 3.96 8.01
C VAL A 48 26.79 3.15 6.78
N VAL A 49 26.09 2.18 6.14
CA VAL A 49 26.81 1.34 5.13
C VAL A 49 26.42 1.40 3.64
N GLU A 50 25.18 1.61 3.20
CA GLU A 50 24.87 1.35 1.77
C GLU A 50 24.80 2.62 0.88
N GLN A 51 25.85 3.42 0.83
CA GLN A 51 25.97 4.55 -0.12
C GLN A 51 26.53 4.15 -1.50
N ARG A 52 26.81 2.86 -1.76
CA ARG A 52 27.61 2.43 -2.93
C ARG A 52 26.82 2.11 -4.23
N CYS A 53 25.49 2.12 -4.22
CA CYS A 53 24.67 1.75 -5.40
C CYS A 53 23.77 2.88 -5.94
N MET A 54 24.19 4.15 -5.87
CA MET A 54 23.40 5.28 -6.41
C MET A 54 23.94 5.89 -7.70
N ASN A 55 24.34 5.05 -8.65
CA ASN A 55 24.69 5.48 -10.02
C ASN A 55 23.97 4.63 -11.07
N THR A 56 22.65 4.45 -10.97
CA THR A 56 21.87 3.90 -12.08
C THR A 56 20.68 4.79 -12.43
N GLU A 57 20.74 5.28 -13.66
CA GLU A 57 19.85 6.21 -14.33
C GLU A 57 18.48 5.59 -14.65
N SER A 58 17.63 5.35 -13.65
CA SER A 58 16.22 5.01 -13.92
C SER A 58 15.36 6.28 -13.94
N LEU A 59 14.99 6.74 -15.14
CA LEU A 59 14.08 7.86 -15.41
C LEU A 59 12.61 7.56 -15.06
N ASP A 60 12.35 6.77 -14.03
CA ASP A 60 11.00 6.54 -13.54
C ASP A 60 10.74 7.45 -12.32
N PRO A 61 9.98 8.55 -12.48
CA PRO A 61 9.69 9.48 -11.40
C PRO A 61 8.83 8.86 -10.30
N PHE A 62 8.02 7.84 -10.59
CA PHE A 62 7.27 7.09 -9.58
C PHE A 62 8.21 6.28 -8.70
N ILE A 63 9.19 5.61 -9.29
CA ILE A 63 10.19 4.81 -8.58
C ILE A 63 11.20 5.70 -7.85
N TRP A 64 11.58 6.85 -8.40
CA TRP A 64 12.43 7.81 -7.71
C TRP A 64 11.71 8.40 -6.50
N PHE A 65 10.45 8.79 -6.64
CA PHE A 65 9.61 9.23 -5.52
C PHE A 65 9.47 8.11 -4.49
N TRP A 66 9.27 6.86 -4.92
CA TRP A 66 9.22 5.68 -4.06
C TRP A 66 10.52 5.48 -3.27
N LYS A 67 11.68 5.52 -3.94
CA LYS A 67 13.00 5.38 -3.29
C LYS A 67 13.32 6.55 -2.37
N ALA A 68 12.97 7.78 -2.76
CA ALA A 68 13.13 8.97 -1.94
C ALA A 68 12.23 8.91 -0.70
N ASN A 69 10.96 8.48 -0.85
CA ASN A 69 10.04 8.28 0.25
C ASN A 69 10.52 7.16 1.17
N ILE A 70 10.95 6.00 0.66
CA ILE A 70 11.53 4.91 1.49
C ILE A 70 12.73 5.40 2.30
N ARG A 71 13.54 6.28 1.70
CA ARG A 71 14.72 6.85 2.35
C ARG A 71 14.37 7.89 3.43
N PHE A 72 13.30 8.67 3.25
CA PHE A 72 12.73 9.55 4.27
C PHE A 72 11.89 8.80 5.33
N LEU A 73 11.25 7.69 4.96
CA LEU A 73 10.46 6.80 5.83
C LEU A 73 11.34 6.12 6.90
N ARG A 74 12.65 5.91 6.65
CA ARG A 74 13.60 5.28 7.60
C ARG A 74 14.10 6.19 8.74
N LEU A 75 13.78 7.49 8.72
CA LEU A 75 14.19 8.48 9.73
C LEU A 75 13.18 8.62 10.88
N GLY A 76 11.96 8.11 10.68
CA GLY A 76 10.81 8.33 11.53
C GLY A 76 9.56 7.88 10.80
N ALA A 77 9.44 6.57 10.53
CA ALA A 77 8.36 6.00 9.72
C ALA A 77 6.97 6.38 10.22
N TRP A 78 6.82 6.65 11.52
CA TRP A 78 5.55 7.08 12.08
C TRP A 78 5.36 8.60 11.98
N THR A 79 6.44 9.39 12.12
CA THR A 79 6.37 10.86 12.09
C THR A 79 6.09 11.41 10.70
N ILE A 80 6.56 10.73 9.65
CA ILE A 80 6.32 11.13 8.26
C ILE A 80 4.83 11.23 7.92
N HIS A 81 3.95 10.44 8.55
CA HIS A 81 2.51 10.54 8.33
C HIS A 81 1.98 11.90 8.76
N PHE A 82 2.40 12.40 9.92
CA PHE A 82 2.05 13.75 10.37
C PHE A 82 2.64 14.83 9.48
N VAL A 83 3.91 14.67 9.06
CA VAL A 83 4.58 15.61 8.16
C VAL A 83 3.85 15.70 6.82
N LEU A 84 3.49 14.56 6.22
CA LEU A 84 2.74 14.50 4.96
C LEU A 84 1.36 15.14 5.09
N ILE A 85 0.64 14.87 6.17
CA ILE A 85 -0.69 15.48 6.41
C ILE A 85 -0.56 17.00 6.56
N ILE A 86 0.40 17.48 7.34
CA ILE A 86 0.64 18.91 7.55
C ILE A 86 1.07 19.58 6.23
N ALA A 87 1.97 18.95 5.48
CA ALA A 87 2.44 19.47 4.20
C ALA A 87 1.31 19.56 3.17
N LEU A 88 0.47 18.52 3.05
CA LEU A 88 -0.73 18.53 2.20
C LEU A 88 -1.70 19.63 2.64
N LYS A 89 -1.91 19.80 3.95
CA LYS A 89 -2.81 20.83 4.48
C LYS A 89 -2.32 22.24 4.13
N ILE A 90 -1.04 22.52 4.37
CA ILE A 90 -0.41 23.80 4.01
C ILE A 90 -0.51 24.02 2.50
N PHE A 91 -0.22 22.99 1.69
CA PHE A 91 -0.28 23.08 0.24
C PHE A 91 -1.67 23.52 -0.25
N TYR A 92 -2.74 22.88 0.24
CA TYR A 92 -4.10 23.21 -0.17
C TYR A 92 -4.61 24.55 0.38
N ASP A 93 -4.10 24.98 1.55
CA ASP A 93 -4.48 26.28 2.15
C ASP A 93 -3.89 27.49 1.43
N ILE A 94 -2.76 27.31 0.75
CA ILE A 94 -2.12 28.38 -0.02
C ILE A 94 -2.88 28.64 -1.34
N ILE A 95 -3.72 27.70 -1.81
CA ILE A 95 -4.43 27.82 -3.07
C ILE A 95 -5.56 28.85 -2.93
N PRO A 96 -5.53 29.97 -3.68
CA PRO A 96 -6.57 30.97 -3.60
C PRO A 96 -7.90 30.43 -4.12
N GLY A 97 -8.97 30.67 -3.37
CA GLY A 97 -10.33 30.24 -3.73
C GLY A 97 -10.72 28.85 -3.20
N VAL A 98 -9.80 28.12 -2.56
CA VAL A 98 -10.12 26.87 -1.86
C VAL A 98 -10.69 27.20 -0.47
N SER A 99 -11.90 26.71 -0.18
CA SER A 99 -12.49 26.88 1.15
C SER A 99 -11.78 25.97 2.17
N GLN A 100 -11.93 26.29 3.46
CA GLN A 100 -11.29 25.52 4.52
C GLN A 100 -11.77 24.06 4.54
N GLU A 101 -13.06 23.83 4.32
CA GLU A 101 -13.69 22.51 4.23
C GLU A 101 -13.18 21.70 3.03
N THR A 102 -13.02 22.40 1.90
CA THR A 102 -12.47 21.80 0.67
C THR A 102 -11.02 21.38 0.88
N SER A 103 -10.19 22.21 1.53
CA SER A 103 -8.80 21.89 1.83
C SER A 103 -8.66 20.67 2.75
N TRP A 104 -9.49 20.55 3.79
CA TRP A 104 -9.52 19.35 4.64
C TRP A 104 -9.91 18.09 3.87
N THR A 105 -10.93 18.18 3.00
CA THR A 105 -11.36 17.07 2.16
C THR A 105 -10.28 16.65 1.16
N LEU A 106 -9.63 17.62 0.49
CA LEU A 106 -8.53 17.35 -0.43
C LEU A 106 -7.31 16.73 0.28
N THR A 107 -7.00 17.19 1.49
CA THR A 107 -5.95 16.61 2.34
C THR A 107 -6.25 15.15 2.66
N ASN A 108 -7.48 14.86 3.09
CA ASN A 108 -7.92 13.51 3.42
C ASN A 108 -7.86 12.58 2.19
N ILE A 109 -8.46 12.99 1.06
CA ILE A 109 -8.47 12.20 -0.18
C ILE A 109 -7.04 11.92 -0.68
N SER A 110 -6.18 12.94 -0.69
CA SER A 110 -4.81 12.78 -1.18
C SER A 110 -3.99 11.85 -0.31
N TYR A 111 -4.14 11.95 1.01
CA TYR A 111 -3.52 11.04 1.95
C TYR A 111 -4.06 9.60 1.78
N MET A 112 -5.37 9.42 1.62
CA MET A 112 -5.98 8.11 1.36
C MET A 112 -5.43 7.49 0.06
N PHE A 113 -5.39 8.27 -1.01
CA PHE A 113 -4.90 7.82 -2.31
C PHE A 113 -3.44 7.40 -2.24
N GLY A 114 -2.57 8.24 -1.68
CA GLY A 114 -1.15 7.91 -1.48
C GLY A 114 -0.96 6.68 -0.60
N SER A 115 -1.72 6.55 0.49
CA SER A 115 -1.68 5.39 1.38
C SER A 115 -2.12 4.11 0.66
N PHE A 116 -3.17 4.17 -0.16
CA PHE A 116 -3.64 3.02 -0.95
C PHE A 116 -2.57 2.55 -1.93
N LEU A 117 -2.01 3.49 -2.70
CA LEU A 117 -0.96 3.17 -3.66
C LEU A 117 0.22 2.49 -2.96
N MET A 118 0.70 3.07 -1.86
CA MET A 118 1.86 2.55 -1.16
C MET A 118 1.62 1.19 -0.53
N PHE A 119 0.51 1.00 0.18
CA PHE A 119 0.33 -0.20 0.99
C PHE A 119 -0.37 -1.36 0.27
N HIS A 120 -1.18 -1.08 -0.74
CA HIS A 120 -2.04 -2.09 -1.36
C HIS A 120 -1.83 -2.26 -2.87
N TRP A 121 -1.40 -1.21 -3.57
CA TRP A 121 -1.13 -1.29 -5.01
C TRP A 121 0.27 -1.82 -5.31
N VAL A 122 1.30 -1.27 -4.64
CA VAL A 122 2.69 -1.70 -4.86
C VAL A 122 2.92 -3.09 -4.26
N ARG A 123 3.48 -3.98 -5.08
CA ARG A 123 3.83 -5.38 -4.76
C ARG A 123 5.32 -5.65 -4.94
N GLY A 124 5.80 -6.71 -4.29
CA GLY A 124 7.18 -7.15 -4.35
C GLY A 124 8.15 -6.19 -3.66
N ILE A 125 9.44 -6.39 -3.93
CA ILE A 125 10.53 -5.51 -3.45
C ILE A 125 11.28 -5.02 -4.70
N PRO A 126 11.08 -3.75 -5.11
CA PRO A 126 11.76 -3.26 -6.29
C PRO A 126 13.26 -3.17 -5.99
N PHE A 127 14.09 -3.82 -6.82
CA PHE A 127 15.56 -3.79 -6.82
C PHE A 127 16.32 -4.68 -5.83
N GLU A 128 15.67 -5.70 -5.25
CA GLU A 128 16.36 -6.73 -4.46
C GLU A 128 16.30 -8.07 -5.22
N PHE A 129 17.45 -8.75 -5.36
CA PHE A 129 17.52 -10.06 -6.04
C PHE A 129 16.94 -11.15 -5.14
N ASN A 130 15.63 -11.12 -4.94
CA ASN A 130 14.91 -12.07 -4.09
C ASN A 130 14.23 -13.20 -4.88
N ALA A 131 14.67 -13.45 -6.13
CA ALA A 131 14.11 -14.48 -7.02
C ALA A 131 12.57 -14.47 -7.17
N GLY A 132 11.91 -13.32 -6.93
CA GLY A 132 10.45 -13.20 -6.96
C GLY A 132 9.73 -13.70 -5.70
N ALA A 133 10.45 -13.93 -4.59
CA ALA A 133 9.89 -14.48 -3.36
C ALA A 133 8.69 -13.69 -2.78
N TYR A 134 8.63 -12.38 -3.01
CA TYR A 134 7.60 -11.48 -2.47
C TYR A 134 6.65 -10.88 -3.51
N ASP A 135 6.72 -11.30 -4.78
CA ASP A 135 5.99 -10.64 -5.90
C ASP A 135 4.47 -10.71 -5.76
N ASN A 136 3.97 -11.69 -5.01
CA ASN A 136 2.54 -11.89 -4.75
C ASN A 136 2.02 -11.07 -3.56
N LEU A 137 2.91 -10.45 -2.78
CA LEU A 137 2.57 -9.72 -1.57
C LEU A 137 2.66 -8.21 -1.80
N ASN A 138 1.65 -7.48 -1.34
CA ASN A 138 1.74 -6.02 -1.26
C ASN A 138 2.54 -5.59 -0.02
N MET A 139 2.91 -4.31 0.04
CA MET A 139 3.70 -3.79 1.15
C MET A 139 3.01 -3.97 2.53
N TRP A 140 1.68 -3.85 2.61
CA TRP A 140 0.93 -4.07 3.86
C TRP A 140 1.06 -5.50 4.39
N GLU A 141 1.03 -6.47 3.49
CA GLU A 141 1.16 -7.90 3.81
C GLU A 141 2.59 -8.25 4.22
N GLN A 142 3.59 -7.51 3.73
CA GLN A 142 5.01 -7.74 4.04
C GLN A 142 5.43 -7.16 5.41
N ILE A 143 4.80 -6.07 5.87
CA ILE A 143 5.16 -5.39 7.14
C ILE A 143 5.11 -6.34 8.33
N ASP A 144 6.13 -6.24 9.19
CA ASP A 144 6.32 -7.06 10.39
C ASP A 144 6.23 -8.56 10.08
N ASN A 145 6.82 -9.00 8.96
CA ASN A 145 6.79 -10.40 8.49
C ASN A 145 5.38 -10.98 8.32
N GLY A 146 4.40 -10.12 8.05
CA GLY A 146 3.00 -10.53 7.90
C GLY A 146 2.21 -10.62 9.21
N ASP A 147 2.84 -10.41 10.37
CA ASP A 147 2.16 -10.45 11.67
C ASP A 147 1.03 -9.43 11.72
N GLN A 148 -0.13 -9.87 12.24
CA GLN A 148 -1.29 -9.02 12.41
C GLN A 148 -1.25 -8.31 13.77
N TYR A 149 -1.95 -7.17 13.88
CA TYR A 149 -2.13 -6.44 15.15
C TYR A 149 -0.84 -5.95 15.83
N THR A 150 0.25 -5.80 15.08
CA THR A 150 1.48 -5.17 15.56
C THR A 150 1.26 -3.68 15.89
N PRO A 151 2.11 -3.06 16.74
CA PRO A 151 2.01 -1.63 17.02
C PRO A 151 2.01 -0.77 15.76
N THR A 152 2.85 -1.14 14.78
CA THR A 152 2.92 -0.45 13.50
C THR A 152 1.62 -0.58 12.70
N LYS A 153 1.08 -1.79 12.50
CA LYS A 153 -0.18 -1.95 11.76
C LYS A 153 -1.34 -1.24 12.44
N LYS A 154 -1.39 -1.26 13.78
CA LYS A 154 -2.38 -0.48 14.55
C LYS A 154 -2.23 1.02 14.29
N PHE A 155 -1.02 1.55 14.34
CA PHE A 155 -0.76 2.97 14.04
C PHE A 155 -1.19 3.33 12.61
N LEU A 156 -0.73 2.58 11.61
CA LEU A 156 -1.03 2.80 10.19
C LEU A 156 -2.52 2.64 9.84
N LEU A 157 -3.24 1.83 10.62
CA LEU A 157 -4.70 1.71 10.54
C LEU A 157 -5.40 2.91 11.19
N CYS A 158 -4.89 3.41 12.32
CA CYS A 158 -5.47 4.52 13.07
C CYS A 158 -5.31 5.88 12.37
N VAL A 159 -4.17 6.16 11.75
CA VAL A 159 -3.92 7.46 11.10
C VAL A 159 -5.04 7.87 10.12
N PRO A 160 -5.45 7.03 9.14
CA PRO A 160 -6.50 7.42 8.22
C PRO A 160 -7.86 7.65 8.90
N ILE A 161 -8.16 6.89 9.96
CA ILE A 161 -9.39 7.05 10.75
C ILE A 161 -9.36 8.38 11.51
N CYS A 162 -8.24 8.71 12.17
CA CYS A 162 -8.09 9.98 12.87
C CYS A 162 -8.17 11.17 11.91
N LEU A 163 -7.53 11.09 10.74
CA LEU A 163 -7.59 12.14 9.73
C LEU A 163 -9.01 12.34 9.20
N PHE A 164 -9.75 11.26 8.97
CA PHE A 164 -11.16 11.31 8.59
C PHE A 164 -12.03 12.01 9.65
N LEU A 165 -11.86 11.66 10.92
CA LEU A 165 -12.61 12.28 12.03
C LEU A 165 -12.26 13.76 12.16
N LEU A 166 -10.99 14.11 12.02
CA LEU A 166 -10.53 15.51 12.01
C LEU A 166 -11.13 16.29 10.84
N SER A 167 -11.10 15.72 9.64
CA SER A 167 -11.69 16.30 8.43
C SER A 167 -13.20 16.53 8.64
N THR A 168 -13.91 15.52 9.16
CA THR A 168 -15.36 15.62 9.42
C THR A 168 -15.70 16.74 10.41
N HIS A 169 -14.88 16.90 11.45
CA HIS A 169 -15.05 17.96 12.43
C HIS A 169 -14.90 19.35 11.79
N TYR A 170 -13.87 19.55 10.96
CA TYR A 170 -13.61 20.83 10.30
C TYR A 170 -14.46 21.11 9.06
N THR A 171 -15.10 20.09 8.49
CA THR A 171 -16.14 20.27 7.45
C THR A 171 -17.54 20.43 8.06
N HIS A 172 -17.62 20.71 9.36
CA HIS A 172 -18.86 20.96 10.10
C HIS A 172 -19.93 19.87 9.94
N TYR A 173 -19.51 18.61 9.80
CA TYR A 173 -20.40 17.46 9.60
C TYR A 173 -21.33 17.59 8.38
N ASP A 174 -20.96 18.41 7.38
CA ASP A 174 -21.66 18.46 6.11
C ASP A 174 -21.69 17.07 5.45
N LEU A 175 -22.86 16.68 4.98
CA LEU A 175 -23.10 15.33 4.48
C LEU A 175 -22.28 15.01 3.24
N THR A 176 -22.06 15.97 2.35
CA THR A 176 -21.34 15.76 1.09
C THR A 176 -19.87 15.47 1.38
N TYR A 177 -19.23 16.33 2.17
CA TYR A 177 -17.83 16.14 2.57
C TYR A 177 -17.67 14.87 3.42
N PHE A 178 -18.62 14.61 4.33
CA PHE A 178 -18.62 13.39 5.12
C PHE A 178 -18.64 12.14 4.23
N THR A 179 -19.57 12.04 3.29
CA THR A 179 -19.69 10.86 2.41
C THR A 179 -18.42 10.64 1.59
N ILE A 180 -17.87 11.69 0.98
CA ILE A 180 -16.65 11.59 0.18
C ILE A 180 -15.47 11.12 1.05
N ASN A 181 -15.27 11.77 2.20
CA ASN A 181 -14.18 11.45 3.12
C ASN A 181 -14.32 10.04 3.71
N PHE A 182 -15.55 9.61 4.00
CA PHE A 182 -15.85 8.29 4.53
C PHE A 182 -15.56 7.21 3.51
N LEU A 183 -16.03 7.35 2.26
CA LEU A 183 -15.77 6.39 1.18
C LEU A 183 -14.28 6.26 0.88
N ALA A 184 -13.54 7.37 0.83
CA ALA A 184 -12.08 7.35 0.65
C ALA A 184 -11.39 6.59 1.79
N THR A 185 -11.84 6.80 3.03
CA THR A 185 -11.29 6.12 4.21
C THR A 185 -11.60 4.62 4.19
N LEU A 186 -12.82 4.23 3.82
CA LEU A 186 -13.20 2.82 3.68
C LEU A 186 -12.34 2.10 2.63
N ALA A 187 -12.08 2.73 1.49
CA ALA A 187 -11.25 2.16 0.44
C ALA A 187 -9.81 1.83 0.91
N VAL A 188 -9.31 2.56 1.91
CA VAL A 188 -7.96 2.39 2.47
C VAL A 188 -7.95 1.50 3.72
N VAL A 189 -9.01 1.53 4.52
CA VAL A 189 -9.11 0.79 5.78
C VAL A 189 -9.53 -0.65 5.53
N ILE A 190 -10.49 -0.91 4.64
CA ILE A 190 -10.97 -2.28 4.37
C ILE A 190 -9.82 -3.22 4.00
N PRO A 191 -8.93 -2.89 3.05
CA PRO A 191 -7.82 -3.79 2.68
C PRO A 191 -6.77 -3.99 3.79
N LYS A 192 -6.77 -3.13 4.83
CA LYS A 192 -5.87 -3.26 5.99
C LYS A 192 -6.40 -4.26 7.04
N LEU A 193 -7.69 -4.57 7.02
CA LEU A 193 -8.31 -5.44 8.02
C LEU A 193 -7.92 -6.91 7.78
N PRO A 194 -7.75 -7.72 8.84
CA PRO A 194 -7.27 -9.10 8.69
C PRO A 194 -8.16 -9.99 7.84
N PHE A 195 -9.47 -9.74 7.80
CA PHE A 195 -10.38 -10.50 6.93
C PHE A 195 -10.17 -10.23 5.44
N SER A 196 -9.54 -9.11 5.09
CA SER A 196 -9.21 -8.72 3.72
C SER A 196 -7.85 -9.21 3.27
N HIS A 197 -7.14 -9.95 4.14
CA HIS A 197 -5.81 -10.46 3.84
C HIS A 197 -5.85 -11.31 2.58
N ARG A 198 -4.93 -11.04 1.63
CA ARG A 198 -4.84 -11.73 0.34
C ARG A 198 -6.09 -11.66 -0.55
N LEU A 199 -7.04 -10.79 -0.25
CA LEU A 199 -8.12 -10.49 -1.19
C LEU A 199 -7.60 -9.59 -2.31
N ARG A 200 -7.97 -9.92 -3.54
CA ARG A 200 -7.56 -9.22 -4.77
C ARG A 200 -8.76 -8.92 -5.63
N ILE A 201 -8.73 -7.77 -6.30
CA ILE A 201 -9.76 -7.37 -7.27
C ILE A 201 -9.30 -7.87 -8.64
N GLY A 202 -9.98 -8.88 -9.20
CA GLY A 202 -9.61 -9.59 -10.41
C GLY A 202 -10.02 -8.93 -11.72
N LEU A 203 -10.21 -7.61 -11.76
CA LEU A 203 -10.66 -6.91 -12.98
C LEU A 203 -9.59 -6.91 -14.10
N PHE A 204 -8.32 -7.22 -13.79
CA PHE A 204 -7.20 -7.20 -14.75
C PHE A 204 -6.16 -8.31 -14.53
N SER A 205 -6.51 -9.42 -13.87
CA SER A 205 -5.57 -10.53 -13.71
C SER A 205 -5.44 -11.28 -15.04
N ASP A 206 -4.42 -10.96 -15.83
CA ASP A 206 -3.90 -11.89 -16.84
C ASP A 206 -3.38 -13.10 -16.07
N MET A 207 -4.19 -14.16 -16.05
CA MET A 207 -3.75 -15.45 -15.52
C MET A 207 -2.53 -15.88 -16.33
N PRO A 208 -1.42 -16.31 -15.70
CA PRO A 208 -0.32 -16.86 -16.45
C PRO A 208 -0.85 -18.04 -17.25
N ASP A 209 -0.69 -17.95 -18.57
CA ASP A 209 -0.90 -19.11 -19.44
C ASP A 209 0.09 -20.16 -18.95
N GLU A 210 -0.41 -21.24 -18.32
CA GLU A 210 0.38 -22.46 -18.16
C GLU A 210 0.68 -22.98 -19.57
N SER A 211 1.77 -22.48 -20.15
CA SER A 211 2.36 -23.05 -21.35
C SER A 211 2.95 -24.39 -20.94
N THR A 212 2.20 -25.44 -21.27
CA THR A 212 2.60 -26.85 -21.39
C THR A 212 4.01 -27.05 -21.94
#